data_AF-A0A1C5WRK1-F1
#
_entry.id   AF-A0A1C5WRK1-F1
#
_cell.length_a   1.000
_cell.length_b   1.000
_cell.length_c   1.000
_cell.angle_alpha   90.00
_cell.angle_beta   90.00
_cell.angle_gamma   90.00
#
_symmetry.space_group_name_H-M   'P 1'
#
loop_
_entity.id
_entity.type
_entity.pdbx_description
1 polymer ?
#
loop_
_entity_poly.entity_id
_entity_poly.type
_entity_poly.pdbx_seq_one_letter_code
_entity_poly.pdbx_strand_id
1 'polypeptide(L)'
;MGNDIFSAVIELNKIRQQAYEIYLPIVEELCNREVSEEELSHCLDYLLDFADDASMLELYKKLCRRFVCTYPGCINFYVNAYKEMWEKTEF
;
A
#
# COMPACT_ATOMS: atom_id res chain seq x y z
N MET A 1 -1.44 -28.35 -14.69
CA MET A 1 -0.43 -28.00 -13.67
C MET A 1 0.35 -26.73 -14.02
N GLY A 2 1.06 -26.64 -15.16
CA GLY A 2 1.74 -25.40 -15.57
C GLY A 2 0.80 -24.25 -16.01
N ASN A 3 -0.33 -24.58 -16.65
CA ASN A 3 -1.34 -23.59 -17.05
C ASN A 3 -2.08 -22.96 -15.86
N ASP A 4 -2.28 -23.71 -14.77
CA ASP A 4 -3.12 -23.26 -13.65
C ASP A 4 -2.41 -22.17 -12.82
N ILE A 5 -1.09 -22.33 -12.62
CA ILE A 5 -0.25 -21.31 -11.96
C ILE A 5 -0.17 -20.06 -12.82
N PHE A 6 0.00 -20.20 -14.14
CA PHE A 6 0.06 -19.07 -15.05
C PHE A 6 -1.26 -18.28 -15.07
N SER A 7 -2.41 -18.97 -15.10
CA SER A 7 -3.72 -18.33 -14.98
C SER A 7 -3.89 -17.63 -13.63
N ALA A 8 -3.44 -18.22 -12.53
CA ALA A 8 -3.49 -17.58 -11.22
C ALA A 8 -2.67 -16.27 -11.18
N VAL A 9 -1.48 -16.25 -11.77
CA VAL A 9 -0.64 -15.04 -11.87
C VAL A 9 -1.33 -13.94 -12.69
N ILE A 10 -2.02 -14.30 -13.79
CA ILE A 10 -2.78 -13.33 -14.58
C ILE A 10 -3.91 -12.70 -13.75
N GLU A 11 -4.69 -13.51 -13.03
CA GLU A 11 -5.78 -13.00 -12.21
C GLU A 11 -5.26 -12.14 -11.04
N LEU A 12 -4.16 -12.54 -10.39
CA LEU A 12 -3.51 -11.72 -9.37
C LEU A 12 -3.07 -10.35 -9.91
N ASN A 13 -2.47 -10.30 -11.10
CA ASN A 13 -2.07 -9.03 -11.70
C ASN A 13 -3.27 -8.16 -12.09
N LYS A 14 -4.39 -8.74 -12.52
CA LYS A 14 -5.63 -7.99 -12.76
C LYS A 14 -6.17 -7.38 -11.46
N ILE A 15 -6.17 -8.14 -10.37
CA ILE A 15 -6.62 -7.64 -9.07
C ILE A 15 -5.73 -6.48 -8.60
N ARG A 16 -4.40 -6.60 -8.73
CA ARG A 16 -3.46 -5.51 -8.41
C ARG A 16 -3.71 -4.26 -9.25
N GLN A 17 -3.93 -4.43 -10.56
CA GLN A 17 -4.25 -3.31 -11.44
C GLN A 17 -5.57 -2.62 -11.03
N GLN A 18 -6.62 -3.39 -10.73
CA GLN A 18 -7.90 -2.85 -10.27
C GLN A 18 -7.76 -2.14 -8.93
N ALA A 19 -6.99 -2.71 -7.99
CA ALA A 19 -6.67 -2.07 -6.72
C ALA A 19 -5.98 -0.72 -6.97
N TYR A 20 -4.99 -0.66 -7.84
CA TYR A 20 -4.31 0.59 -8.18
C TYR A 20 -5.27 1.65 -8.74
N GLU A 21 -6.13 1.28 -9.68
CA GLU A 21 -7.12 2.19 -10.28
C GLU A 21 -8.12 2.74 -9.24
N ILE A 22 -8.48 1.93 -8.23
CA ILE A 22 -9.37 2.33 -7.14
C ILE A 22 -8.67 3.23 -6.12
N TYR A 23 -7.46 2.84 -5.68
CA TYR A 23 -6.77 3.53 -4.60
C TYR A 23 -6.04 4.80 -5.05
N LEU A 24 -5.64 4.91 -6.32
CA LEU A 24 -4.98 6.12 -6.84
C LEU A 24 -5.77 7.41 -6.53
N PRO A 25 -7.05 7.56 -6.94
CA PRO A 25 -7.81 8.77 -6.65
C PRO A 25 -8.05 8.99 -5.15
N ILE A 26 -8.17 7.93 -4.35
CA ILE A 26 -8.33 8.01 -2.89
C ILE A 26 -7.08 8.60 -2.26
N VAL A 27 -5.90 8.08 -2.62
CA VAL A 27 -4.62 8.56 -2.12
C VAL A 27 -4.37 10.01 -2.54
N GLU A 28 -4.74 10.38 -3.76
CA GLU A 28 -4.68 11.77 -4.22
C GLU A 28 -5.61 12.69 -3.43
N GLU A 29 -6.84 12.27 -3.15
CA GLU A 29 -7.79 13.03 -2.35
C GLU A 29 -7.27 13.24 -0.91
N LEU A 30 -6.85 12.16 -0.23
CA LEU A 30 -6.27 12.22 1.12
C LEU A 30 -5.06 13.16 1.20
N CYS A 31 -4.22 13.19 0.16
CA CYS A 31 -3.06 14.10 0.14
C CYS A 31 -3.43 15.58 0.13
N ASN A 32 -4.63 15.93 -0.36
CA ASN A 32 -5.08 17.29 -0.62
C ASN A 32 -6.00 17.87 0.45
N ARG A 33 -6.23 17.16 1.57
CA ARG A 33 -7.03 17.65 2.68
C ARG A 33 -6.45 17.28 4.04
N GLU A 34 -7.10 17.77 5.09
CA GLU A 34 -6.89 17.26 6.43
C GLU A 34 -7.58 15.90 6.57
N VAL A 35 -6.87 14.97 7.23
CA VAL A 35 -7.23 13.55 7.35
C VAL A 35 -6.96 13.17 8.80
N SER A 36 -7.85 12.40 9.42
CA SER A 36 -7.62 11.89 10.78
C SER A 36 -6.60 10.76 10.77
N GLU A 37 -5.94 10.50 11.91
CA GLU A 37 -5.01 9.37 12.02
C GLU A 37 -5.68 8.02 11.75
N GLU A 38 -6.95 7.86 12.16
CA GLU A 38 -7.75 6.65 11.92
C GLU A 38 -8.03 6.44 10.42
N GLU A 39 -8.43 7.49 9.71
CA GLU A 39 -8.69 7.42 8.27
C GLU A 39 -7.41 7.13 7.48
N LEU A 40 -6.30 7.78 7.84
CA LEU A 40 -4.99 7.49 7.28
C LEU A 40 -4.58 6.04 7.52
N SER A 41 -4.77 5.54 8.75
CA SER A 41 -4.40 4.19 9.15
C SER A 41 -5.18 3.16 8.33
N HIS A 42 -6.50 3.31 8.22
CA HIS A 42 -7.31 2.43 7.40
C HIS A 42 -6.86 2.41 5.94
N CYS A 43 -6.51 3.56 5.35
CA CYS A 43 -6.01 3.58 3.99
C CYS A 43 -4.65 2.86 3.86
N LEU A 44 -3.74 3.06 4.81
CA LEU A 44 -2.44 2.38 4.82
C LEU A 44 -2.55 0.87 5.01
N ASP A 45 -3.48 0.38 5.86
CA ASP A 45 -3.76 -1.05 6.00
C ASP A 45 -4.12 -1.69 4.65
N TYR A 46 -5.07 -1.09 3.92
CA TYR A 46 -5.48 -1.62 2.62
C TYR A 46 -4.38 -1.55 1.56
N LEU A 47 -3.58 -0.48 1.55
CA LEU A 47 -2.48 -0.36 0.60
C LEU A 47 -1.36 -1.36 0.91
N LEU A 48 -1.14 -1.68 2.19
CA LEU A 48 -0.12 -2.62 2.64
C LEU A 48 -0.37 -4.04 2.12
N ASP A 49 -1.63 -4.46 2.01
CA ASP A 49 -2.02 -5.77 1.46
C ASP A 49 -1.53 -6.00 0.01
N PHE A 50 -1.29 -4.92 -0.74
CA PHE A 50 -0.83 -4.96 -2.13
C PHE A 50 0.57 -4.37 -2.32
N ALA A 51 1.30 -4.06 -1.24
CA ALA A 51 2.58 -3.35 -1.31
C ALA A 51 3.75 -4.20 -1.87
N ASP A 52 3.48 -5.44 -2.30
CA ASP A 52 4.37 -6.25 -3.11
C ASP A 52 4.41 -5.83 -4.59
N ASP A 53 3.35 -5.15 -5.05
CA ASP A 53 3.32 -4.48 -6.34
C ASP A 53 3.99 -3.10 -6.27
N ALA A 54 4.86 -2.81 -7.23
CA ALA A 54 5.64 -1.57 -7.24
C ALA A 54 4.76 -0.31 -7.35
N SER A 55 3.64 -0.37 -8.08
CA SER A 55 2.74 0.78 -8.27
C SER A 55 1.95 1.05 -6.98
N MET A 56 1.48 -0.02 -6.33
CA MET A 56 0.80 0.05 -5.03
C MET A 56 1.73 0.54 -3.93
N LEU A 57 2.98 0.08 -3.91
CA LEU A 57 3.99 0.55 -2.99
C LEU A 57 4.28 2.06 -3.14
N GLU A 58 4.22 2.61 -4.35
CA GLU A 58 4.38 4.06 -4.54
C GLU A 58 3.19 4.87 -3.99
N LEU A 59 1.97 4.35 -4.07
CA LEU A 59 0.81 4.94 -3.40
C LEU A 59 0.98 4.92 -1.88
N TYR A 60 1.41 3.79 -1.32
CA TYR A 60 1.70 3.62 0.09
C TYR A 60 2.74 4.64 0.59
N LYS A 61 3.90 4.69 -0.09
CA LYS A 61 4.97 5.63 0.24
C LYS A 61 4.54 7.09 0.08
N LYS A 62 3.64 7.40 -0.87
CA LYS A 62 3.10 8.76 -1.05
C LYS A 62 2.36 9.22 0.19
N LEU A 63 1.49 8.40 0.78
CA LEU A 63 0.83 8.71 2.05
C LEU A 63 1.83 8.82 3.21
N CYS A 64 2.77 7.88 3.32
CA CYS A 64 3.80 7.95 4.36
C CYS A 64 4.57 9.28 4.31
N ARG A 65 5.05 9.69 3.13
CA ARG A 65 5.77 10.97 2.94
C ARG A 65 4.88 12.17 3.25
N ARG A 66 3.61 12.12 2.88
CA ARG A 66 2.67 13.23 3.08
C ARG A 66 2.36 13.48 4.56
N PHE A 67 2.30 12.42 5.36
CA PHE A 67 1.83 12.48 6.74
C PHE A 67 2.92 12.21 7.79
N VAL A 68 4.18 11.96 7.41
CA VAL A 68 5.28 11.71 8.36
C VAL A 68 5.48 12.82 9.39
N CYS A 69 5.26 14.08 8.99
CA CYS A 69 5.37 15.22 9.91
C CYS A 69 4.12 15.39 10.80
N THR A 70 2.96 14.92 10.35
CA THR A 70 1.68 15.07 11.07
C THR A 70 1.49 13.93 12.08
N TYR A 71 1.73 12.69 11.66
CA TYR A 71 1.52 11.48 12.44
C TYR A 71 2.77 10.58 12.45
N PRO A 72 3.91 11.05 13.01
CA PRO A 72 5.18 10.33 12.93
C PRO A 72 5.11 8.91 13.56
N GLY A 73 4.34 8.73 14.63
CA GLY A 73 4.15 7.43 15.29
C GLY A 73 3.42 6.43 14.39
N CYS A 74 2.28 6.85 13.83
CA CYS A 74 1.52 6.06 12.85
C CYS A 74 2.37 5.71 11.63
N ILE A 75 3.07 6.68 11.01
CA ILE A 75 3.90 6.41 9.84
C ILE A 75 5.06 5.46 10.18
N ASN A 76 5.69 5.59 11.35
CA ASN A 76 6.74 4.66 11.76
C ASN A 76 6.22 3.23 11.94
N PHE A 77 5.02 3.06 12.53
CA PHE A 77 4.37 1.75 12.63
C PHE A 77 4.18 1.12 11.25
N TYR A 78 3.59 1.87 10.32
CA TYR A 78 3.31 1.38 8.96
C TYR A 78 4.59 1.09 8.16
N VAL A 79 5.61 1.94 8.22
CA VAL A 79 6.91 1.64 7.60
C VAL A 79 7.50 0.33 8.13
N ASN A 80 7.40 0.06 9.44
CA ASN A 80 7.86 -1.21 10.00
C ASN A 80 6.97 -2.38 9.57
N ALA A 81 5.65 -2.22 9.53
CA ALA A 81 4.73 -3.24 9.04
C ALA A 81 5.05 -3.64 7.59
N TYR A 82 5.35 -2.68 6.71
CA TYR A 82 5.84 -2.96 5.35
C TYR A 82 7.12 -3.80 5.35
N LYS A 83 8.10 -3.42 6.18
CA LYS A 83 9.37 -4.17 6.26
C LYS A 83 9.16 -5.59 6.76
N GLU A 84 8.35 -5.77 7.80
CA GLU A 84 8.06 -7.08 8.37
C GLU A 84 7.33 -8.00 7.37
N MET A 85 6.41 -7.46 6.56
CA MET A 85 5.65 -8.24 5.60
C MET A 85 6.40 -8.52 4.29
N TRP A 86 7.14 -7.55 3.77
CA TRP A 86 7.61 -7.55 2.38
C TRP A 86 9.13 -7.43 2.22
N GLU A 87 9.85 -6.79 3.16
CA GLU A 87 11.31 -6.81 3.12
C GLU A 87 11.81 -8.12 3.73
N LYS A 88 12.54 -8.91 2.94
CA LYS A 88 13.20 -10.09 3.47
C LYS A 88 14.23 -9.65 4.50
N THR A 89 14.09 -10.14 5.72
CA THR A 89 15.21 -10.18 6.66
C THR A 89 16.20 -11.20 6.10
N GLU A 90 17.24 -10.73 5.41
CA GLU A 90 18.37 -11.61 5.08
C GLU A 90 19.01 -12.06 6.40
N PHE A 91 18.91 -13.35 6.69
CA PHE A 91 19.67 -14.04 7.73
C PHE A 91 20.62 -15.04 7.07
#